data_AF-A0A7C4R7R9-F1
#
_entry.id   AF-A0A7C4R7R9-F1
#
_cell.length_a   1.000
_cell.length_b   1.000
_cell.length_c   1.000
_cell.angle_alpha   90.00
_cell.angle_beta   90.00
_cell.angle_gamma   90.00
#
_symmetry.space_group_name_H-M   'P 1'
#
loop_
_entity.id
_entity.type
_entity.pdbx_description
1 polymer ?
#
loop_
_entity_poly.entity_id
_entity_poly.type
_entity_poly.pdbx_seq_one_letter_code
_entity_poly.pdbx_strand_id
1 'polypeptide(L)'
;MVLVGELQQVDRKVLKFALTQLRSDKLAKAKFIIRTVKARFICKVCGHKWLFRESNLPGDVREAIHFVPEVAHAYVKCPMCGSPDFEISGGRGVWIADIRGEG
;
A
#
# COMPACT_ATOMS: atom_id res chain seq x y z
N MET A 1 14.04 6.39 -3.15
CA MET A 1 12.58 6.60 -3.12
C MET A 1 11.91 5.36 -2.54
N VAL A 2 11.01 5.55 -1.58
CA VAL A 2 10.19 4.48 -1.00
C VAL A 2 8.76 4.64 -1.53
N LEU A 3 8.17 3.54 -1.98
CA LEU A 3 6.77 3.49 -2.39
C LEU A 3 5.97 2.72 -1.34
N VAL A 4 4.82 3.27 -0.98
CA VAL A 4 3.89 2.71 0.02
C VAL A 4 2.57 2.44 -0.68
N GLY A 5 2.16 1.18 -0.67
CA GLY A 5 0.86 0.76 -1.18
C GLY A 5 -0.27 1.27 -0.32
N GLU A 6 -1.32 1.79 -0.95
CA GLU A 6 -2.51 2.31 -0.29
C GLU A 6 -3.21 1.25 0.59
N LEU A 7 -3.17 -0.03 0.22
CA LEU A 7 -3.76 -1.11 1.03
C LEU A 7 -3.16 -1.20 2.42
N GLN A 8 -1.84 -1.03 2.51
CA GLN A 8 -1.14 -1.12 3.78
C GLN A 8 -1.40 0.11 4.66
N GLN A 9 -2.09 1.15 4.20
CA GLN A 9 -2.56 2.29 5.01
C GLN A 9 -1.49 2.92 5.93
N VAL A 10 -0.21 2.87 5.55
CA VAL A 10 0.88 3.39 6.39
C VAL A 10 0.86 4.92 6.39
N ASP A 11 0.89 5.52 7.58
CA ASP A 11 1.03 6.97 7.71
C ASP A 11 2.43 7.40 7.23
N ARG A 12 2.44 8.20 6.15
CA ARG A 12 3.67 8.66 5.50
C ARG A 12 4.51 9.58 6.41
N LYS A 13 3.88 10.37 7.27
CA LYS A 13 4.59 11.27 8.19
C LYS A 13 5.27 10.45 9.29
N VAL A 14 4.58 9.48 9.86
CA VAL A 14 5.13 8.56 10.87
C VAL A 14 6.29 7.75 10.27
N LEU A 15 6.11 7.18 9.08
CA LEU A 15 7.19 6.45 8.39
C LEU A 15 8.40 7.34 8.10
N LYS A 16 8.18 8.58 7.63
CA LYS A 16 9.27 9.53 7.38
C LYS A 16 10.01 9.88 8.67
N PHE A 17 9.28 10.08 9.75
CA PHE A 17 9.84 10.36 11.06
C PHE A 17 10.72 9.19 11.54
N ALA A 18 10.19 7.96 11.52
CA ALA A 18 10.92 6.76 11.90
C ALA A 18 12.21 6.57 11.08
N LEU A 19 12.15 6.71 9.75
CA LEU A 19 13.35 6.65 8.88
C LEU A 19 14.38 7.73 9.21
N THR A 20 13.93 8.90 9.65
CA THR A 20 14.82 9.98 10.08
C THR A 20 15.51 9.65 11.41
N GLN A 21 14.80 9.01 12.34
CA GLN A 21 15.38 8.56 13.62
C GLN A 21 16.37 7.40 13.45
N LEU A 22 16.11 6.49 12.51
CA LEU A 22 16.97 5.33 12.21
C LEU A 22 18.21 5.69 11.35
N ARG A 23 18.44 6.98 11.09
CA ARG A 23 19.50 7.44 10.21
C ARG A 23 20.88 7.25 10.86
N SER A 24 21.75 6.50 10.21
CA SER A 24 23.16 6.41 10.57
C SER A 24 23.98 7.54 9.94
N ASP A 25 25.22 7.73 10.39
CA ASP A 25 26.15 8.73 9.83
C ASP A 25 26.33 8.58 8.32
N LYS A 26 26.35 7.34 7.81
CA LYS A 26 26.43 7.03 6.38
C LYS A 26 25.23 7.56 5.58
N LEU A 27 24.10 7.80 6.23
CA LEU A 27 22.87 8.32 5.63
C LEU A 27 22.58 9.76 6.06
N ALA A 28 23.52 10.45 6.72
CA ALA A 28 23.30 11.79 7.29
C ALA A 28 22.75 12.82 6.30
N LYS A 29 23.11 12.71 5.01
CA LYS A 29 22.62 13.59 3.93
C LYS A 29 21.49 12.99 3.09
N ALA A 30 21.11 11.73 3.30
CA ALA A 30 20.18 10.99 2.45
C ALA A 30 18.74 11.55 2.52
N LYS A 31 18.15 11.95 1.40
CA LYS A 31 16.77 12.46 1.39
C LYS A 31 15.75 11.31 1.23
N PHE A 32 14.90 11.14 2.23
CA PHE A 32 13.79 10.17 2.16
C PHE A 32 12.59 10.75 1.40
N ILE A 33 12.39 10.29 0.16
CA ILE A 33 11.21 10.58 -0.66
C ILE A 33 10.26 9.40 -0.56
N ILE A 34 9.07 9.62 0.00
CA ILE A 34 8.03 8.59 0.17
C ILE A 34 6.80 8.98 -0.66
N ARG A 35 6.28 8.05 -1.46
CA ARG A 35 5.05 8.25 -2.25
C ARG A 35 4.07 7.11 -2.04
N THR A 36 2.78 7.43 -2.10
CA THR A 36 1.71 6.44 -2.02
C THR A 36 1.35 5.95 -3.42
N VAL A 37 1.18 4.64 -3.57
CA VAL A 37 0.72 3.99 -4.79
C VAL A 37 -0.70 3.50 -4.57
N LYS A 38 -1.63 3.97 -5.40
CA LYS A 38 -3.03 3.55 -5.32
C LYS A 38 -3.18 2.04 -5.48
N ALA A 39 -4.09 1.48 -4.68
CA ALA A 39 -4.42 0.07 -4.76
C ALA A 39 -5.38 -0.19 -5.92
N ARG A 40 -5.01 -1.16 -6.76
CA ARG A 40 -5.76 -1.54 -7.96
C ARG A 40 -6.12 -3.02 -7.90
N PHE A 41 -7.35 -3.33 -8.24
CA PHE A 41 -7.85 -4.69 -8.29
C PHE A 41 -8.27 -5.07 -9.70
N ILE A 42 -8.13 -6.36 -10.02
CA ILE A 42 -8.62 -6.97 -11.25
C ILE A 42 -9.40 -8.22 -10.86
N CYS A 43 -10.69 -8.30 -11.19
CA CYS A 43 -11.49 -9.49 -10.90
C CYS A 43 -11.03 -10.65 -11.77
N LYS A 44 -10.76 -11.80 -11.16
CA LYS A 44 -10.35 -13.00 -11.91
C LYS A 44 -11.52 -13.70 -12.61
N VAL A 45 -12.75 -13.38 -12.20
CA VAL A 45 -13.98 -13.96 -12.77
C VAL A 45 -14.49 -13.17 -13.99
N CYS A 46 -14.61 -11.84 -13.89
CA CYS A 46 -15.18 -11.01 -14.97
C CYS A 46 -14.19 -10.01 -15.60
N GLY A 47 -12.94 -9.96 -15.13
CA GLY A 47 -11.92 -9.04 -15.66
C GLY A 47 -12.10 -7.56 -15.29
N HIS A 48 -13.15 -7.19 -14.56
CA HIS A 48 -13.39 -5.80 -14.17
C HIS A 48 -12.23 -5.25 -13.32
N LYS A 49 -11.86 -3.99 -13.57
CA LYS A 49 -10.77 -3.30 -12.87
C LYS A 49 -11.33 -2.16 -12.04
N TRP A 50 -10.96 -2.07 -10.76
CA TRP A 50 -11.40 -0.99 -9.88
C TRP A 50 -10.30 -0.56 -8.91
N LEU A 51 -10.49 0.63 -8.32
CA LEU A 51 -9.61 1.17 -7.30
C LEU A 51 -10.15 0.83 -5.91
N PHE A 52 -9.23 0.70 -4.95
CA PHE A 52 -9.60 0.62 -3.54
C PHE A 52 -10.28 1.90 -3.06
N ARG A 53 -11.27 1.73 -2.17
CA ARG A 53 -11.99 2.84 -1.51
C ARG A 53 -12.13 2.52 -0.03
N GLU A 54 -11.20 3.07 0.74
CA GLU A 54 -11.09 2.86 2.19
C GLU A 54 -12.34 3.29 2.97
N SER A 55 -13.04 4.34 2.51
CA SER A 55 -14.24 4.90 3.13
C SER A 55 -15.41 3.90 3.25
N ASN A 56 -15.35 2.80 2.52
CA ASN A 56 -16.42 1.80 2.48
C ASN A 56 -16.19 0.66 3.48
N LEU A 57 -15.11 0.70 4.27
CA LEU A 57 -14.73 -0.37 5.18
C LEU A 57 -14.89 0.05 6.65
N PRO A 58 -15.45 -0.82 7.50
CA PRO A 58 -15.40 -0.68 8.96
C PRO A 58 -13.96 -0.54 9.50
N GLY A 59 -13.81 0.11 10.66
CA GLY A 59 -12.50 0.42 11.24
C GLY A 59 -11.64 -0.81 11.56
N ASP A 60 -12.25 -1.86 12.11
CA ASP A 60 -11.65 -3.16 12.38
C ASP A 60 -11.18 -3.87 11.10
N VAL A 61 -11.98 -3.81 10.03
CA VAL A 61 -11.61 -4.36 8.73
C VAL A 61 -10.43 -3.60 8.12
N ARG A 62 -10.42 -2.27 8.25
CA ARG A 62 -9.30 -1.44 7.79
C ARG A 62 -8.00 -1.79 8.51
N GLU A 63 -8.05 -2.02 9.81
CA GLU A 63 -6.90 -2.42 10.62
C GLU A 63 -6.41 -3.82 10.25
N ALA A 64 -7.31 -4.78 10.04
CA ALA A 64 -6.95 -6.12 9.59
C ALA A 64 -6.21 -6.09 8.24
N ILE A 65 -6.69 -5.28 7.29
CA ILE A 65 -6.06 -5.09 5.98
C ILE A 65 -4.70 -4.35 6.10
N HIS A 66 -4.58 -3.40 7.04
CA HIS A 66 -3.30 -2.73 7.34
C HIS A 66 -2.21 -3.73 7.73
N PHE A 67 -2.54 -4.70 8.59
CA PHE A 67 -1.61 -5.76 9.02
C PHE A 67 -1.38 -6.81 7.93
N VAL A 68 -2.44 -7.30 7.30
CA VAL A 68 -2.37 -8.36 6.28
C VAL A 68 -3.22 -7.95 5.07
N PRO A 69 -2.62 -7.37 4.01
CA PRO A 69 -3.36 -6.89 2.84
C PRO A 69 -4.25 -7.94 2.18
N GLU A 70 -3.87 -9.21 2.27
CA GLU A 70 -4.62 -10.36 1.73
C GLU A 70 -6.00 -10.53 2.37
N VAL A 71 -6.20 -10.04 3.59
CA VAL A 71 -7.51 -10.06 4.27
C VAL A 71 -8.56 -9.26 3.49
N ALA A 72 -8.15 -8.38 2.57
CA ALA A 72 -9.07 -7.69 1.66
C ALA A 72 -9.98 -8.66 0.88
N HIS A 73 -9.52 -9.87 0.55
CA HIS A 73 -10.34 -10.88 -0.13
C HIS A 73 -11.56 -11.36 0.67
N ALA A 74 -11.54 -11.21 2.01
CA ALA A 74 -12.66 -11.58 2.86
C ALA A 74 -13.78 -10.52 2.88
N TYR A 75 -13.46 -9.25 2.60
CA TYR A 75 -14.37 -8.12 2.80
C TYR A 75 -14.67 -7.32 1.53
N VAL A 76 -13.80 -7.38 0.53
CA VAL A 76 -13.96 -6.67 -0.74
C VAL A 76 -14.51 -7.62 -1.78
N LYS A 77 -15.52 -7.17 -2.52
CA LYS A 77 -16.10 -7.92 -3.65
C LYS A 77 -16.02 -7.08 -4.92
N CYS A 78 -15.94 -7.75 -6.06
CA CYS A 78 -16.02 -7.12 -7.36
C CYS A 78 -17.35 -6.35 -7.47
N PRO A 79 -17.33 -5.03 -7.76
CA PRO A 79 -18.56 -4.24 -7.84
C PRO A 79 -19.43 -4.60 -9.07
N MET A 80 -18.87 -5.31 -10.05
CA MET A 80 -19.60 -5.72 -11.26
C MET A 80 -20.25 -7.10 -11.16
N CYS A 81 -19.62 -8.09 -10.51
CA CYS A 81 -20.13 -9.46 -10.47
C CYS A 81 -20.28 -10.06 -9.06
N GLY A 82 -19.89 -9.33 -8.02
CA GLY A 82 -19.98 -9.78 -6.63
C GLY A 82 -18.92 -10.81 -6.20
N SER A 83 -18.07 -11.31 -7.12
CA SER A 83 -17.02 -12.27 -6.78
C SER A 83 -15.96 -11.66 -5.82
N PRO A 84 -15.53 -12.40 -4.77
CA PRO A 84 -14.39 -12.01 -3.93
C PRO A 84 -13.03 -12.38 -4.55
N ASP A 85 -13.04 -13.12 -5.67
CA ASP A 85 -11.81 -13.53 -6.34
C ASP A 85 -11.29 -12.42 -7.27
N PHE A 86 -10.19 -11.80 -6.83
CA PHE A 86 -9.52 -10.74 -7.54
C PHE A 86 -8.00 -10.85 -7.38
N GLU A 87 -7.27 -10.04 -8.14
CA GLU A 87 -5.84 -9.85 -8.03
C GLU A 87 -5.56 -8.41 -7.60
N ILE A 88 -4.60 -8.23 -6.69
CA ILE A 88 -4.08 -6.91 -6.32
C ILE A 88 -2.96 -6.54 -7.29
N SER A 89 -3.29 -5.81 -8.35
CA SER A 89 -2.34 -5.44 -9.43
C SER A 89 -1.48 -4.22 -9.11
N GLY A 90 -1.68 -3.57 -7.96
CA GLY A 90 -0.86 -2.45 -7.51
C GLY A 90 -1.24 -1.98 -6.13
N GLY A 91 -0.33 -1.22 -5.49
CA GLY A 91 -0.59 -0.58 -4.19
C GLY A 91 -0.74 -1.54 -3.01
N ARG A 92 -0.13 -2.73 -3.08
CA ARG A 92 -0.22 -3.77 -2.04
C ARG A 92 0.56 -3.43 -0.76
N GLY A 93 1.84 -3.13 -0.86
CA GLY A 93 2.73 -3.05 0.30
C GLY A 93 3.79 -1.95 0.20
N VAL A 94 4.87 -2.03 0.99
CA VAL A 94 5.99 -1.08 0.95
C VAL A 94 7.20 -1.66 0.24
N TRP A 95 7.87 -0.88 -0.60
CA TRP A 95 9.14 -1.26 -1.22
C TRP A 95 10.04 -0.07 -1.52
N ILE A 96 11.35 -0.33 -1.64
CA ILE A 96 12.31 0.66 -2.13
C ILE A 96 12.28 0.63 -3.65
N ALA A 97 11.88 1.74 -4.27
CA ALA A 97 11.78 1.85 -5.72
C ALA A 97 13.06 2.36 -6.38
N ASP A 98 13.89 3.10 -5.64
CA ASP A 98 15.11 3.71 -6.18
C ASP A 98 16.08 4.03 -5.04
N ILE A 99 17.38 3.86 -5.26
CA ILE A 99 18.44 4.32 -4.36
C ILE A 99 19.47 5.05 -5.21
N ARG A 100 19.82 6.27 -4.82
CA ARG A 100 20.86 7.06 -5.48
C ARG A 100 21.91 7.41 -4.45
N GLY A 101 23.15 7.02 -4.71
CA GLY A 101 24.33 7.48 -4.00
C GLY A 101 25.01 8.60 -4.77
N GLU A 102 25.75 9.43 -4.06
CA GLU A 102 26.81 10.24 -4.66
C GLU A 102 28.09 9.41 -4.49
N GLY A 103 28.81 9.19 -5.60
CA GLY A 103 30.10 8.48 -5.61
C GLY A 103 31.23 9.38 -5.14
#